data_AF-A0A6B0WL12-F1
#
_entry.id   AF-A0A6B0WL12-F1
#
_cell.length_a   1.000
_cell.length_b   1.000
_cell.length_c   1.000
_cell.angle_alpha   90.00
_cell.angle_beta   90.00
_cell.angle_gamma   90.00
#
_symmetry.space_group_name_H-M   'P 1'
#
loop_
_entity.id
_entity.type
_entity.pdbx_description
1 polymer ?
#
loop_
_entity_poly.entity_id
_entity_poly.type
_entity_poly.pdbx_seq_one_letter_code
_entity_poly.pdbx_strand_id
1 'polypeptide(L)' 'VEYYDLPWIRRIVRQAEADDYRWSSLILGIVESTPFQMRKAREQ' A
#
# COMPACT_ATOMS: atom_id res chain seq x y z
N VAL A 1 -16.39 -5.89 -4.62
CA VAL A 1 -14.94 -5.62 -4.54
C VAL A 1 -14.79 -4.12 -4.39
N GLU A 2 -14.56 -3.65 -3.17
CA GLU A 2 -14.13 -2.26 -2.97
C GLU A 2 -12.88 -2.05 -3.82
N TYR A 3 -13.01 -1.24 -4.87
CA TYR A 3 -11.85 -0.72 -5.59
C TYR A 3 -11.16 0.20 -4.60
N TYR A 4 -10.20 -0.33 -3.83
CA TYR A 4 -9.27 0.50 -3.07
C TYR A 4 -8.77 1.58 -4.02
N ASP A 5 -8.98 2.83 -3.65
CA ASP A 5 -8.77 3.97 -4.53
C ASP A 5 -7.47 3.80 -5.30
N LEU A 6 -7.58 3.74 -6.64
CA LEU A 6 -6.45 3.67 -7.58
C LEU A 6 -5.26 4.57 -7.19
N PRO A 7 -5.45 5.78 -6.61
CA PRO A 7 -4.37 6.58 -6.05
C PRO A 7 -3.35 5.84 -5.17
N TRP A 8 -3.80 4.99 -4.25
CA TRP A 8 -2.90 4.31 -3.31
C TRP A 8 -2.12 3.19 -3.99
N ILE A 9 -2.78 2.40 -4.83
CA ILE A 9 -2.12 1.36 -5.63
C ILE A 9 -1.06 1.99 -6.53
N ARG A 10 -1.41 3.09 -7.23
CA ARG A 10 -0.46 3.82 -8.08
C ARG A 10 0.72 4.37 -7.29
N ARG A 11 0.48 4.87 -6.08
CA ARG A 11 1.54 5.35 -5.21
C ARG A 11 2.49 4.23 -4.80
N ILE A 12 1.97 3.09 -4.35
CA ILE A 12 2.77 1.93 -3.92
C ILE A 12 3.60 1.41 -5.09
N VAL A 13 3.00 1.24 -6.26
CA VAL A 13 3.69 0.76 -7.48
C VAL A 13 4.80 1.75 -7.89
N ARG A 14 4.52 3.06 -7.85
CA ARG A 14 5.52 4.10 -8.17
C ARG A 14 6.67 4.16 -7.16
N GLN A 15 6.41 3.93 -5.88
CA GLN A 15 7.47 3.85 -4.87
C GLN A 15 8.30 2.59 -5.04
N ALA A 16 7.68 1.46 -5.35
CA ALA A 16 8.36 0.19 -5.55
C ALA A 16 9.27 0.19 -6.79
N GLU A 17 9.02 1.05 -7.79
CA GLU A 17 9.90 1.23 -8.95
C GLU A 17 11.34 1.58 -8.56
N ALA A 18 11.54 2.39 -7.51
CA ALA A 18 12.86 2.73 -7.00
C ALA A 18 13.62 1.53 -6.40
N ASP A 19 12.88 0.50 -5.99
CA ASP A 19 13.40 -0.73 -5.39
C ASP A 19 13.29 -1.92 -6.35
N ASP A 20 13.25 -1.70 -7.67
CA ASP A 20 13.11 -2.74 -8.69
C ASP A 20 11.92 -3.68 -8.45
N TYR A 21 10.81 -3.10 -7.97
CA TYR A 21 9.58 -3.80 -7.62
C TYR A 21 9.78 -4.97 -6.64
N ARG A 22 10.80 -4.89 -5.77
CA ARG A 22 11.04 -5.92 -4.76
C ARG A 22 9.80 -6.17 -3.92
N TRP A 23 9.53 -7.46 -3.70
CA TRP A 23 8.37 -7.91 -2.94
C TRP A 23 8.27 -7.27 -1.55
N SER A 24 9.41 -7.09 -0.88
CA SER A 24 9.49 -6.40 0.42
C SER A 24 9.00 -4.95 0.35
N SER A 25 9.31 -4.24 -0.73
CA SER A 25 8.94 -2.83 -0.91
C SER A 25 7.44 -2.66 -1.18
N LEU A 26 6.83 -3.61 -1.90
CA LEU A 26 5.38 -3.66 -2.08
C LEU A 26 4.66 -3.89 -0.74
N ILE A 27 5.12 -4.85 0.06
CA ILE A 27 4.56 -5.10 1.39
C ILE A 27 4.70 -3.88 2.29
N LEU A 28 5.88 -3.25 2.32
CA LEU A 28 6.11 -2.05 3.11
C LEU A 28 5.15 -0.92 2.71
N GLY A 29 5.01 -0.66 1.41
CA GLY A 29 4.06 0.35 0.90
C GLY A 29 2.61 0.05 1.26
N ILE A 30 2.20 -1.22 1.34
CA ILE A 30 0.87 -1.61 1.80
C ILE A 30 0.72 -1.32 3.30
N VAL A 31 1.67 -1.76 4.13
CA VAL A 31 1.62 -1.60 5.60
C VAL A 31 1.66 -0.14 6.02
N GLU A 32 2.40 0.69 5.29
CA GLU A 32 2.48 2.14 5.52
C GLU A 32 1.31 2.93 4.94
N SER A 33 0.47 2.31 4.09
CA SER A 33 -0.66 3.01 3.49
C SER A 33 -1.70 3.41 4.53
N THR A 34 -2.19 4.65 4.45
CA THR A 34 -3.30 5.15 5.27
C THR A 34 -4.52 4.21 5.29
N PRO A 35 -5.02 3.68 4.16
CA PRO A 35 -6.14 2.75 4.19
C PRO A 35 -5.85 1.47 5.00
N PHE A 36 -4.64 0.92 4.95
CA PHE A 36 -4.27 -0.25 5.77
C PHE A 36 -4.23 0.10 7.26
N GLN A 37 -3.60 1.22 7.63
CA GLN A 37 -3.52 1.67 9.02
C GLN A 37 -4.90 1.98 9.61
N MET A 38 -5.79 2.61 8.82
CA MET A 38 -7.15 2.90 9.24
C MET A 38 -7.98 1.62 9.47
N ARG A 39 -7.83 0.60 8.62
CA ARG A 39 -8.48 -0.70 8.83
C ARG A 39 -7.96 -1.38 10.10
N LYS A 40 -6.63 -1.44 10.27
CA LYS A 40 -5.99 -1.98 11.48
C LYS A 40 -6.44 -1.26 12.75
N ALA A 41 -6.67 0.05 12.70
CA ALA A 41 -7.16 0.82 13.84
C ALA A 41 -8.64 0.54 14.17
N ARG A 42 -9.45 0.12 13.19
CA ARG A 42 -10.86 -0.28 13.40
C ARG A 42 -11.02 -1.72 13.89
N GLU A 43 -10.00 -2.55 13.67
CA GLU A 43 -9.96 -3.96 14.10
C GLU A 43 -9.36 -4.14 15.51
N GLN A 44 -8.82 -3.08 16.10
CA GLN A 44 -8.37 -3.02 17.50
C GLN A 44 -9.50 -2.56 18.42
#